data_AF-A0A4S8L815-F1
#
_entry.id   AF-A0A4S8L815-F1
#
_cell.length_a   1.000
_cell.length_b   1.000
_cell.length_c   1.000
_cell.angle_alpha   90.00
_cell.angle_beta   90.00
_cell.angle_gamma   90.00
#
_symmetry.space_group_name_H-M   'P 1'
#
loop_
_entity.id
_entity.type
_entity.pdbx_description
1 polymer ?
#
loop_
_entity_poly.entity_id
_entity_poly.type
_entity_poly.pdbx_seq_one_letter_code
_entity_poly.pdbx_strand_id
1 'polypeptide(L)'
;RTSQRAELLGVLAGLDMFTTLDMEERLEGDREDYGWVICTDSEYVVKGITEYYPAWRANDWMRSNSNEPPANLDLFHKLDATLRNMEERRISVGFWRIPREHNRLADQLAAQGSF
;
A
#
# COMPACT_ATOMS: atom_id res chain seq x y z
N ARG A 1 16.57 -0.73 -10.28
CA ARG A 1 15.15 -0.28 -10.34
C ARG A 1 14.30 -1.45 -9.90
N THR A 2 13.55 -1.32 -8.82
CA THR A 2 12.62 -2.35 -8.34
C THR A 2 11.48 -2.55 -9.33
N SER A 3 10.89 -3.76 -9.38
CA SER A 3 9.72 -4.00 -10.22
C SER A 3 8.46 -3.45 -9.54
N GLN A 4 7.45 -3.04 -10.33
CA GLN A 4 6.15 -2.59 -9.80
C GLN A 4 5.51 -3.59 -8.84
N ARG A 5 5.70 -4.89 -9.12
CA ARG A 5 5.22 -5.97 -8.25
C ARG A 5 5.96 -5.99 -6.91
N ALA A 6 7.28 -5.83 -6.93
CA ALA A 6 8.09 -5.76 -5.71
C ALA A 6 7.73 -4.53 -4.86
N GLU A 7 7.43 -3.38 -5.48
CA GLU A 7 6.98 -2.17 -4.78
C GLU A 7 5.64 -2.40 -4.05
N LEU A 8 4.67 -3.03 -4.72
CA LEU A 8 3.40 -3.42 -4.09
C LEU A 8 3.59 -4.44 -2.96
N LEU A 9 4.45 -5.44 -3.16
CA LEU A 9 4.76 -6.42 -2.13
C LEU A 9 5.45 -5.78 -0.92
N GLY A 10 6.33 -4.80 -1.13
CA GLY A 10 6.96 -4.05 -0.05
C GLY A 10 5.95 -3.28 0.79
N VAL A 11 4.96 -2.64 0.15
CA VAL A 11 3.86 -1.96 0.85
C VAL A 11 3.00 -2.95 1.64
N LEU A 12 2.62 -4.06 1.01
CA LEU A 12 1.85 -5.11 1.68
C LEU A 12 2.59 -5.70 2.88
N ALA A 13 3.89 -5.99 2.74
CA ALA A 13 4.71 -6.50 3.84
C ALA A 13 4.83 -5.49 4.98
N GLY A 14 4.98 -4.20 4.66
CA GLY A 14 4.95 -3.13 5.67
C GLY A 14 3.63 -3.11 6.44
N LEU A 15 2.50 -3.10 5.72
CA LEU A 15 1.16 -3.12 6.32
C LEU A 15 0.92 -4.39 7.15
N ASP A 16 1.29 -5.55 6.64
CA ASP A 16 1.16 -6.83 7.35
C ASP A 16 1.96 -6.83 8.64
N MET A 17 3.20 -6.34 8.60
CA MET A 17 4.03 -6.15 9.78
C MET A 17 3.35 -5.20 10.78
N PHE A 18 2.74 -4.09 10.33
CA PHE A 18 2.00 -3.21 11.22
C PHE A 18 0.76 -3.89 11.84
N THR A 19 0.04 -4.71 11.08
CA THR A 19 -1.11 -5.46 11.63
C THR A 19 -0.72 -6.57 12.58
N THR A 20 0.41 -7.23 12.32
CA THR A 20 0.90 -8.41 13.07
C THR A 20 1.66 -7.99 14.32
N LEU A 21 2.47 -6.93 14.22
CA LEU A 21 3.12 -6.33 15.37
C LEU A 21 2.14 -5.61 16.29
N ASP A 22 0.83 -5.72 16.03
CA ASP A 22 -0.29 -5.10 16.75
C ASP A 22 0.19 -4.62 18.11
N MET A 23 0.61 -3.36 18.13
CA MET A 23 1.31 -2.78 19.26
C MET A 23 0.25 -2.59 20.35
N GLU A 24 -0.05 -3.68 21.07
CA GLU A 24 -0.92 -3.72 22.24
C GLU A 24 -0.49 -2.69 23.30
N GLU A 25 0.74 -2.16 23.17
CA GLU A 25 1.34 -1.17 24.06
C GLU A 25 0.77 0.26 23.94
N ARG A 26 -0.12 0.59 22.98
CA ARG A 26 -0.59 1.99 22.77
C ARG A 26 -2.08 2.24 23.00
N LEU A 27 -2.83 1.28 23.54
CA LEU A 27 -4.29 1.42 23.72
C LEU A 27 -4.74 1.80 25.15
N GLU A 28 -3.85 2.36 25.97
CA GLU A 28 -4.23 3.04 27.23
C GLU A 28 -4.20 4.56 27.05
N GLY A 29 -5.27 5.12 26.48
CA GLY A 29 -5.47 6.56 26.35
C GLY A 29 -6.64 6.88 25.43
N ASP A 30 -7.38 7.96 25.72
CA ASP A 30 -8.55 8.41 24.95
C ASP A 30 -8.25 8.35 23.45
N ARG A 31 -9.12 7.64 22.72
CA ARG A 31 -8.90 7.26 21.31
C ARG A 31 -9.00 8.49 20.40
N GLU A 32 -7.89 9.17 20.17
CA GLU A 32 -7.71 10.00 18.98
C GLU A 32 -7.73 9.09 17.74
N ASP A 33 -8.33 9.55 16.64
CA ASP A 33 -8.31 8.82 15.37
C ASP A 33 -6.86 8.69 14.88
N TYR A 34 -6.27 7.51 15.03
CA TYR A 34 -4.90 7.26 14.59
C TYR A 34 -4.86 7.09 13.06
N GLY A 35 -3.95 7.81 12.41
CA GLY A 35 -3.70 7.73 10.98
C GLY A 35 -2.24 7.39 10.68
N TRP A 36 -2.03 6.46 9.76
CA TRP A 36 -0.71 6.13 9.22
C TRP A 36 -0.56 6.71 7.82
N VAL A 37 0.68 7.06 7.46
CA VAL A 37 1.00 7.47 6.10
C VAL A 37 2.08 6.54 5.56
N ILE A 38 1.77 5.84 4.47
CA ILE A 38 2.75 5.09 3.69
C ILE A 38 3.48 6.09 2.79
N CYS A 39 4.74 6.34 3.10
CA CYS A 39 5.63 7.12 2.26
C CYS A 39 6.32 6.19 1.24
N THR A 40 6.15 6.47 -0.05
CA THR A 40 6.79 5.71 -1.13
C THR A 40 7.17 6.63 -2.28
N ASP A 41 8.27 6.35 -2.98
CA ASP A 41 8.60 7.04 -4.24
C ASP A 41 7.92 6.39 -5.46
N SER A 42 7.20 5.28 -5.26
CA SER A 42 6.46 4.59 -6.30
C SER A 42 5.18 5.35 -6.67
N GLU A 43 5.23 6.04 -7.80
CA GLU A 43 4.04 6.60 -8.43
C GLU A 43 3.01 5.51 -8.77
N TYR A 44 3.48 4.30 -9.12
CA TYR A 44 2.60 3.19 -9.46
C TYR A 44 1.75 2.73 -8.28
N VAL A 45 2.33 2.64 -7.08
CA VAL A 45 1.58 2.31 -5.86
C VAL A 45 0.58 3.41 -5.52
N VAL A 46 1.03 4.67 -5.49
CA VAL A 46 0.20 5.81 -5.10
C VAL A 46 -0.98 5.97 -6.05
N LYS A 47 -0.73 6.12 -7.36
CA LYS A 47 -1.82 6.20 -8.35
C LYS A 47 -2.62 4.92 -8.44
N GLY A 48 -1.98 3.78 -8.23
CA GLY A 48 -2.62 2.48 -8.21
C GLY A 48 -3.79 2.43 -7.25
N ILE A 49 -3.59 2.87 -6.00
CA ILE A 49 -4.64 2.84 -4.99
C ILE A 49 -5.59 4.06 -5.04
N THR A 50 -5.10 5.24 -5.40
CA THR A 50 -5.90 6.47 -5.36
C THR A 50 -6.68 6.76 -6.64
N GLU A 51 -6.23 6.29 -7.79
CA GLU A 51 -6.81 6.62 -9.11
C GLU A 51 -7.23 5.36 -9.87
N TYR A 52 -6.31 4.40 -10.03
CA TYR A 52 -6.51 3.29 -10.96
C TYR A 52 -7.46 2.22 -10.40
N TYR A 53 -7.25 1.78 -9.17
CA TYR A 53 -8.06 0.74 -8.56
C TYR A 53 -9.55 1.13 -8.43
N PRO A 54 -9.92 2.36 -8.03
CA PRO A 54 -11.30 2.83 -8.12
C PRO A 54 -11.86 2.80 -9.54
N ALA A 55 -11.07 3.23 -10.54
CA ALA A 55 -11.49 3.22 -11.94
C ALA A 55 -11.68 1.79 -12.48
N TRP A 56 -10.79 0.86 -12.14
CA TRP A 56 -10.91 -0.55 -12.51
C TRP A 56 -12.11 -1.19 -11.84
N ARG A 57 -12.37 -0.90 -10.56
CA ARG A 57 -13.57 -1.36 -9.85
C ARG A 57 -14.85 -0.89 -10.55
N ALA A 58 -14.89 0.36 -11.01
CA ALA A 58 -16.02 0.92 -11.74
C ALA A 58 -16.21 0.32 -13.15
N ASN A 59 -15.16 -0.29 -13.71
CA ASN A 59 -15.15 -0.90 -15.04
C ASN A 59 -15.02 -2.43 -14.97
N ASP A 60 -15.64 -3.06 -13.97
CA ASP A 60 -15.68 -4.52 -13.77
C ASP A 60 -14.30 -5.19 -13.87
N TRP A 61 -13.28 -4.54 -13.32
CA TRP A 61 -11.89 -4.99 -13.26
C TRP A 61 -11.20 -5.14 -14.63
N MET A 62 -11.64 -4.36 -15.61
CA MET A 62 -11.05 -4.31 -16.95
C MET A 62 -10.35 -2.98 -17.20
N ARG A 63 -9.28 -3.00 -18.01
CA ARG A 63 -8.62 -1.74 -18.44
C ARG A 63 -9.50 -1.01 -19.46
N SER A 64 -9.51 0.32 -19.42
CA SER A 64 -10.33 1.12 -20.34
C SER A 64 -9.92 0.98 -21.81
N ASN A 65 -8.63 0.70 -22.07
CA ASN A 65 -8.06 0.65 -23.42
C ASN A 65 -7.87 -0.78 -23.96
N SER A 66 -8.20 -1.79 -23.18
CA SER A 66 -8.07 -3.20 -23.58
C SER A 66 -9.07 -4.03 -22.79
N ASN A 67 -9.73 -5.00 -23.43
CA ASN A 67 -10.64 -5.93 -22.76
C ASN A 67 -9.91 -7.00 -21.94
N GLU A 68 -8.91 -6.58 -21.18
CA GLU A 68 -8.02 -7.40 -20.37
C GLU A 68 -7.93 -6.83 -18.94
N PRO A 69 -7.76 -7.69 -17.93
CA PRO A 69 -7.57 -7.26 -16.55
C PRO A 69 -6.29 -6.41 -16.37
N PRO A 70 -6.29 -5.44 -15.44
CA PRO A 70 -5.09 -4.72 -15.04
C PRO A 70 -3.96 -5.64 -14.53
N ALA A 71 -2.71 -5.26 -14.77
CA ALA A 71 -1.58 -5.96 -14.19
C ALA A 71 -1.56 -5.81 -12.66
N ASN A 72 -1.12 -6.87 -11.96
CA ASN A 72 -1.03 -6.92 -10.50
C ASN A 72 -2.36 -6.68 -9.75
N LEU A 73 -3.50 -6.88 -10.40
CA LEU A 73 -4.81 -6.74 -9.80
C LEU A 73 -4.96 -7.62 -8.54
N ASP A 74 -4.33 -8.80 -8.54
CA ASP A 74 -4.25 -9.69 -7.38
C ASP A 74 -3.66 -9.00 -6.14
N LEU A 75 -2.61 -8.20 -6.31
CA LEU A 75 -1.98 -7.47 -5.22
C LEU A 75 -2.79 -6.25 -4.80
N PHE A 76 -3.45 -5.56 -5.72
CA PHE A 76 -4.33 -4.45 -5.37
C PHE A 76 -5.58 -4.91 -4.61
N HIS A 77 -6.15 -6.06 -4.95
CA HIS A 77 -7.21 -6.66 -4.15
C HIS A 77 -6.75 -6.99 -2.73
N LYS A 78 -5.55 -7.55 -2.57
CA LYS A 78 -4.95 -7.79 -1.24
C LYS A 78 -4.75 -6.48 -0.50
N LEU A 79 -4.23 -5.46 -1.16
CA LEU A 79 -3.99 -4.15 -0.55
C LEU A 79 -5.29 -3.51 -0.06
N ASP A 80 -6.33 -3.47 -0.89
CA ASP A 80 -7.65 -2.95 -0.51
C ASP A 80 -8.29 -3.76 0.63
N ALA A 81 -8.13 -5.09 0.65
CA ALA A 81 -8.60 -5.92 1.76
C ALA A 81 -7.87 -5.58 3.07
N THR A 82 -6.54 -5.41 3.05
CA THR A 82 -5.75 -5.02 4.22
C THR A 82 -6.14 -3.62 4.71
N LEU A 83 -6.30 -2.66 3.80
CA LEU A 83 -6.71 -1.29 4.15
C LEU A 83 -8.10 -1.26 4.80
N ARG A 84 -9.07 -2.00 4.24
CA ARG A 84 -10.42 -2.13 4.83
C ARG A 84 -10.38 -2.73 6.23
N ASN A 85 -9.56 -3.76 6.44
CA ASN A 85 -9.40 -4.34 7.78
C ASN A 85 -8.83 -3.33 8.78
N MET A 86 -7.91 -2.45 8.36
CA MET A 86 -7.41 -1.36 9.19
C MET A 86 -8.48 -0.30 9.46
N GLU A 87 -9.28 0.08 8.45
CA GLU A 87 -10.41 1.01 8.61
C GLU A 87 -11.46 0.49 9.59
N GLU A 88 -11.78 -0.80 9.55
CA GLU A 88 -12.67 -1.47 10.54
C GLU A 88 -12.14 -1.35 11.96
N ARG A 89 -10.81 -1.31 12.12
CA ARG A 89 -10.11 -1.08 13.39
C ARG A 89 -9.95 0.40 13.73
N ARG A 90 -10.57 1.31 12.96
CA ARG A 90 -10.47 2.78 13.05
C ARG A 90 -9.06 3.32 12.84
N ILE A 91 -8.29 2.63 12.02
CA ILE A 91 -6.96 3.07 11.61
C ILE A 91 -7.07 3.59 10.18
N SER A 92 -6.87 4.89 10.00
CA SER A 92 -6.83 5.47 8.65
C SER A 92 -5.43 5.30 8.05
N VAL A 93 -5.35 5.03 6.74
CA VAL A 93 -4.07 4.89 6.04
C VAL A 93 -4.04 5.79 4.82
N GLY A 94 -3.17 6.78 4.84
CA GLY A 94 -2.86 7.66 3.72
C GLY A 94 -1.64 7.18 2.92
N PHE A 95 -1.54 7.62 1.67
CA PHE A 95 -0.39 7.39 0.81
C PHE A 95 0.24 8.72 0.42
N TRP A 96 1.53 8.88 0.66
CA TRP A 96 2.28 10.06 0.26
C TRP A 96 3.42 9.68 -0.69
N ARG A 97 3.35 10.21 -1.92
CA ARG A 97 4.45 10.13 -2.86
C ARG A 97 5.58 11.05 -2.40
N ILE A 98 6.71 10.46 -2.02
CA ILE A 98 7.92 11.20 -1.65
C ILE A 98 8.95 11.19 -2.78
N PRO A 99 9.81 12.22 -2.90
CA PRO A 99 10.96 12.16 -3.80
C PRO A 99 11.89 10.99 -3.47
N ARG A 100 12.52 10.40 -4.51
CA ARG A 100 13.35 9.20 -4.38
C ARG A 100 14.54 9.40 -3.45
N GLU A 101 15.10 10.61 -3.38
CA GLU A 101 16.18 10.96 -2.46
C GLU A 101 15.81 10.80 -0.99
N HIS A 102 14.52 10.87 -0.66
CA HIS A 102 14.01 10.65 0.69
C HIS A 102 13.66 9.18 0.97
N ASN A 103 13.66 8.32 -0.06
CA ASN A 103 13.36 6.89 0.06
C ASN A 103 14.62 5.99 0.07
N ARG A 104 15.82 6.58 0.24
CA ARG A 104 17.11 5.86 0.13
C ARG A 104 17.25 4.71 1.14
N LEU A 105 16.74 4.87 2.35
CA LEU A 105 16.81 3.83 3.37
C LEU A 105 15.97 2.60 2.99
N ALA A 106 14.75 2.81 2.50
CA ALA A 106 13.89 1.73 2.03
C ALA A 106 14.47 1.03 0.80
N ASP A 107 15.05 1.80 -0.13
CA ASP A 107 15.77 1.26 -1.30
C ASP A 107 16.93 0.34 -0.86
N GLN A 108 17.73 0.76 0.13
CA GLN A 108 18.85 -0.02 0.65
C GLN A 108 18.38 -1.32 1.30
N LEU A 109 17.33 -1.26 2.12
CA LEU A 109 16.77 -2.43 2.80
C LEU A 109 16.14 -3.42 1.79
N ALA A 110 15.43 -2.92 0.78
CA ALA A 110 14.88 -3.76 -0.28
C ALA A 110 15.97 -4.46 -1.10
N ALA A 111 17.11 -3.80 -1.35
CA ALA A 111 18.24 -4.41 -2.05
C ALA A 111 18.91 -5.53 -1.24
N GLN A 112 18.92 -5.45 0.09
CA GLN A 112 19.49 -6.47 0.96
C GLN A 112 18.62 -7.74 1.09
N GLY A 113 17.30 -7.63 0.84
CA GLY A 113 16.36 -8.76 0.91
C GLY A 113 16.14 -9.50 -0.42
N SER A 114 16.76 -9.06 -1.52
CA SER A 114 16.63 -9.69 -2.83
C SER A 114 17.63 -10.85 -2.97
N PHE A 115 17.22 -12.06 -2.59
CA PHE A 115 17.94 -13.32 -2.88
C PHE A 115 17.40 -14.02 -4.13
#